data_AF-B2TLS2-F1
#
_entry.id   AF-B2TLS2-F1
#
_cell.length_a   1.000
_cell.length_b   1.000
_cell.length_c   1.000
_cell.angle_alpha   90.00
_cell.angle_beta   90.00
_cell.angle_gamma   90.00
#
_symmetry.space_group_name_H-M   'P 1'
#
loop_
_entity.id
_entity.type
_entity.pdbx_description
1 polymer ?
#
loop_
_entity_poly.entity_id
_entity_poly.type
_entity_poly.pdbx_seq_one_letter_code
_entity_poly.pdbx_strand_id
1 'polypeptide(L)'
;MNIDIFNKYKEIDLQIIESIKENREDETLFEKREEAIKNIISLDLNKTEIKRIYLEQGLYDLDKKLECAIVEKMSSVKAEIKEIANKKQANLGYATANRGSNFFSKRV
;
A
#
# COMPACT_ATOMS: atom_id res chain seq x y z
N MET A 1 29.11 -13.28 -6.73
CA MET A 1 27.75 -13.83 -6.65
C MET A 1 26.83 -13.12 -5.63
N ASN A 2 27.31 -12.19 -4.79
CA ASN A 2 26.47 -11.53 -3.76
C ASN A 2 25.74 -10.26 -4.23
N ILE A 3 26.23 -9.59 -5.29
CA ILE A 3 25.63 -8.33 -5.81
C ILE A 3 24.22 -8.55 -6.37
N ASP A 4 23.96 -9.75 -6.88
CA ASP A 4 22.72 -10.10 -7.57
C ASP A 4 21.50 -10.08 -6.63
N ILE A 5 21.66 -10.50 -5.37
CA ILE A 5 20.55 -10.59 -4.41
C ILE A 5 20.09 -9.20 -3.96
N PHE A 6 21.02 -8.27 -3.71
CA PHE A 6 20.68 -6.89 -3.35
C PHE A 6 20.07 -6.12 -4.52
N ASN A 7 20.52 -6.40 -5.75
CA ASN A 7 19.88 -5.85 -6.95
C ASN A 7 18.45 -6.38 -7.12
N LYS A 8 18.23 -7.68 -6.91
CA LYS A 8 16.89 -8.27 -6.93
C LYS A 8 15.97 -7.62 -5.88
N TYR A 9 16.47 -7.42 -4.66
CA TYR A 9 15.74 -6.70 -3.61
C TYR A 9 15.35 -5.28 -4.09
N LYS A 10 16.30 -4.54 -4.66
CA LYS A 10 16.08 -3.20 -5.20
C LYS A 10 15.02 -3.16 -6.30
N GLU A 11 15.08 -4.10 -7.23
CA GLU A 11 14.13 -4.21 -8.34
C GLU A 11 12.71 -4.50 -7.83
N ILE A 12 12.58 -5.37 -6.84
CA ILE A 12 11.29 -5.66 -6.21
C ILE A 12 10.71 -4.41 -5.56
N ASP A 13 11.51 -3.65 -4.81
CA ASP A 13 11.03 -2.39 -4.20
C ASP A 13 10.56 -1.37 -5.23
N LEU A 14 11.28 -1.25 -6.35
CA LEU A 14 10.87 -0.37 -7.45
C LEU A 14 9.54 -0.83 -8.08
N GLN A 15 9.38 -2.13 -8.30
CA GLN A 15 8.13 -2.71 -8.81
C GLN A 15 6.96 -2.49 -7.86
N ILE A 16 7.17 -2.63 -6.55
CA ILE A 16 6.13 -2.36 -5.55
C ILE A 16 5.71 -0.90 -5.63
N ILE A 17 6.66 0.04 -5.63
CA ILE A 17 6.35 1.48 -5.72
C ILE A 17 5.56 1.80 -6.99
N GLU A 18 5.94 1.23 -8.13
CA GLU A 18 5.24 1.41 -9.40
C GLU A 18 3.81 0.83 -9.33
N SER A 19 3.66 -0.38 -8.80
CA SER A 19 2.35 -1.03 -8.64
C SER A 19 1.38 -0.21 -7.77
N ILE A 20 1.88 0.42 -6.69
CA ILE A 20 1.09 1.30 -5.82
C ILE A 20 0.64 2.55 -6.58
N LYS A 21 1.53 3.16 -7.37
CA LYS A 21 1.20 4.35 -8.18
C LYS A 21 0.15 4.05 -9.24
N GLU A 22 0.17 2.85 -9.81
CA GLU A 22 -0.80 2.41 -10.81
C GLU A 22 -2.12 1.90 -10.21
N ASN A 23 -2.25 1.82 -8.88
CA ASN A 23 -3.36 1.15 -8.18
C ASN A 23 -3.54 -0.31 -8.62
N ARG A 24 -2.42 -1.01 -8.78
CA ARG A 24 -2.33 -2.42 -9.15
C ARG A 24 -1.47 -3.18 -8.15
N GLU A 25 -1.73 -2.93 -6.86
CA GLU A 25 -0.96 -3.53 -5.77
C GLU A 25 -0.95 -5.05 -5.89
N ASP A 26 0.23 -5.63 -5.80
CA ASP A 26 0.46 -7.08 -5.92
C ASP A 26 1.13 -7.61 -4.66
N GLU A 27 0.37 -8.40 -3.89
CA GLU A 27 0.83 -9.02 -2.64
C GLU A 27 2.03 -9.95 -2.88
N THR A 28 2.12 -10.58 -4.05
CA THR A 28 3.22 -11.50 -4.38
C THR A 28 4.57 -10.79 -4.46
N LEU A 29 4.59 -9.47 -4.71
CA LEU A 29 5.83 -8.69 -4.68
C LEU A 29 6.37 -8.55 -3.25
N PHE A 30 5.49 -8.45 -2.25
CA PHE A 30 5.90 -8.40 -0.84
C PHE A 30 6.46 -9.74 -0.36
N GLU A 31 5.88 -10.86 -0.82
CA GLU A 31 6.43 -12.20 -0.55
C GLU A 31 7.82 -12.37 -1.16
N LYS A 32 8.01 -11.95 -2.42
CA LYS A 32 9.32 -11.95 -3.08
C LYS A 32 10.33 -11.06 -2.36
N ARG A 33 9.89 -9.91 -1.85
CA ARG A 33 10.74 -9.01 -1.05
C ARG A 33 11.21 -9.69 0.23
N GLU A 34 10.31 -10.37 0.94
CA GLU A 34 10.67 -11.13 2.14
C GLU A 34 11.67 -12.25 1.83
N GLU A 35 11.48 -12.98 0.73
CA GLU A 35 12.41 -14.00 0.28
C GLU A 35 13.80 -13.40 -0.02
N ALA A 36 13.86 -12.25 -0.71
CA ALA A 36 15.11 -11.55 -0.97
C ALA A 36 15.84 -11.14 0.34
N ILE A 37 15.10 -10.68 1.36
CA ILE A 37 15.68 -10.38 2.68
C ILE A 37 16.24 -11.64 3.34
N LYS A 38 15.51 -12.76 3.32
CA LYS A 38 15.99 -14.04 3.87
C LYS A 38 17.28 -14.48 3.17
N ASN A 39 17.32 -14.33 1.84
CA ASN A 39 18.51 -14.64 1.05
C ASN A 39 19.70 -13.74 1.42
N ILE A 40 19.49 -12.43 1.60
CA ILE A 40 20.55 -11.50 2.06
C ILE A 40 21.09 -11.90 3.43
N ILE A 41 20.21 -12.26 4.37
CA ILE A 41 20.61 -12.64 5.74
C ILE A 41 21.34 -13.99 5.75
N SER A 42 21.03 -14.87 4.80
CA SER A 42 21.69 -16.18 4.67
C SER A 42 23.09 -16.12 4.04
N LEU A 43 23.51 -14.95 3.53
CA LEU A 43 24.86 -14.76 3.01
C LEU A 43 25.90 -14.91 4.12
N ASP A 44 27.03 -15.53 3.80
CA ASP A 44 28.22 -15.59 4.66
C ASP A 44 28.96 -14.24 4.65
N LEU A 45 28.23 -13.18 5.02
CA LEU A 45 28.71 -11.82 5.17
C LEU A 45 28.41 -11.36 6.58
N ASN A 46 29.32 -10.59 7.16
CA ASN A 46 29.03 -10.01 8.47
C ASN A 46 28.01 -8.86 8.34
N LYS A 47 27.34 -8.54 9.45
CA LYS A 47 26.33 -7.48 9.51
C LYS A 47 26.85 -6.12 9.02
N THR A 48 28.12 -5.81 9.27
CA THR A 48 28.74 -4.55 8.87
C THR A 48 28.90 -4.46 7.35
N GLU A 49 29.26 -5.56 6.69
CA GLU A 49 29.36 -5.65 5.24
C GLU A 49 27.99 -5.55 4.57
N ILE A 50 26.98 -6.25 5.10
CA ILE A 50 25.60 -6.14 4.62
C ILE A 50 25.12 -4.70 4.72
N LYS A 51 25.34 -4.06 5.88
CA LYS A 51 24.96 -2.65 6.09
C LYS A 51 25.67 -1.72 5.12
N ARG A 52 26.97 -1.95 4.85
CA ARG A 52 27.73 -1.15 3.89
C ARG A 52 27.13 -1.27 2.49
N ILE A 53 26.91 -2.49 1.99
CA ILE A 53 26.33 -2.73 0.66
C ILE A 53 24.93 -2.09 0.57
N TYR A 54 24.11 -2.26 1.60
CA TYR A 54 22.76 -1.69 1.68
C TYR A 54 22.76 -0.15 1.54
N LEU A 55 23.72 0.51 2.19
CA LEU A 55 23.88 1.96 2.09
C LEU A 55 24.48 2.38 0.73
N GLU A 56 25.54 1.70 0.27
CA GLU A 56 26.21 2.00 -1.01
C GLU A 56 25.28 1.85 -2.21
N GLN A 57 24.33 0.91 -2.17
CA GLN A 57 23.34 0.71 -3.23
C GLN A 57 22.11 1.65 -3.15
N GLY A 58 22.05 2.50 -2.11
CA GLY A 58 20.95 3.42 -1.89
C GLY A 58 19.64 2.75 -1.47
N LEU A 59 19.70 1.55 -0.88
CA LEU A 59 18.50 0.79 -0.51
C LEU A 59 17.78 1.43 0.68
N TYR A 60 18.51 2.11 1.57
CA TYR A 60 17.91 2.87 2.67
C TYR A 60 16.92 3.93 2.19
N ASP A 61 17.33 4.73 1.21
CA ASP A 61 16.48 5.79 0.66
C ASP A 61 15.32 5.20 -0.14
N LEU A 62 15.53 4.04 -0.78
CA LEU A 62 14.48 3.34 -1.49
C LEU A 62 13.41 2.77 -0.54
N ASP A 63 13.82 2.14 0.56
CA ASP A 63 12.91 1.67 1.61
C ASP A 63 12.09 2.82 2.19
N LYS A 64 12.72 3.98 2.41
CA LYS A 64 12.00 5.18 2.87
C LYS A 64 10.99 5.67 1.85
N LYS A 65 11.31 5.63 0.56
CA LYS A 65 10.36 5.99 -0.51
C LYS A 65 9.20 4.99 -0.59
N LEU A 66 9.47 3.70 -0.44
CA LEU A 66 8.45 2.66 -0.40
C LEU A 66 7.50 2.86 0.78
N GLU A 67 8.04 3.11 1.98
CA GLU A 67 7.27 3.42 3.19
C GLU A 67 6.33 4.61 2.96
N CYS A 68 6.84 5.72 2.40
CA CYS A 68 6.02 6.88 2.07
C CYS A 68 4.90 6.55 1.09
N ALA A 69 5.19 5.81 0.01
CA ALA A 69 4.20 5.44 -0.99
C ALA A 69 3.06 4.61 -0.39
N ILE A 70 3.38 3.66 0.50
CA ILE A 70 2.38 2.84 1.20
C ILE A 70 1.51 3.73 2.10
N VAL A 71 2.12 4.60 2.91
CA VAL A 71 1.40 5.48 3.84
C VAL A 71 0.46 6.45 3.12
N GLU A 72 0.93 7.04 2.02
CA GLU A 72 0.12 7.91 1.16
C GLU A 72 -1.07 7.16 0.58
N LYS A 73 -0.85 5.96 0.04
CA LYS A 73 -1.92 5.13 -0.52
C LYS A 73 -2.95 4.72 0.53
N MET A 74 -2.51 4.27 1.70
CA MET A 74 -3.40 3.95 2.83
C MET A 74 -4.27 5.14 3.24
N SER A 75 -3.67 6.34 3.27
CA SER A 75 -4.38 7.57 3.64
C SER A 75 -5.44 7.94 2.60
N SER A 76 -5.11 7.82 1.31
CA SER A 76 -6.04 8.03 0.19
C SER A 76 -7.22 7.04 0.26
N VAL A 77 -6.96 5.74 0.40
CA VAL A 77 -8.02 4.72 0.50
C VAL A 77 -8.93 4.97 1.71
N LYS A 78 -8.36 5.36 2.85
CA LYS A 78 -9.14 5.70 4.05
C LYS A 78 -10.07 6.91 3.81
N ALA A 79 -9.62 7.91 3.07
CA ALA A 79 -10.43 9.06 2.71
C ALA A 79 -11.60 8.65 1.78
N GLU A 80 -11.33 7.81 0.78
CA GLU A 80 -12.35 7.28 -0.13
C GLU A 80 -13.43 6.48 0.60
N ILE A 81 -13.04 5.58 1.52
CA ILE A 81 -13.97 4.83 2.36
C ILE A 81 -14.88 5.77 3.16
N LYS A 82 -14.31 6.82 3.76
CA LYS A 82 -15.06 7.81 4.52
C LYS A 82 -16.06 8.56 3.62
N GLU A 83 -15.66 8.93 2.42
CA GLU A 83 -16.53 9.60 1.45
C GLU A 83 -17.71 8.69 1.04
N ILE A 84 -17.44 7.41 0.75
CA ILE A 84 -18.47 6.42 0.42
C ILE A 84 -19.45 6.25 1.59
N ALA A 85 -18.96 6.15 2.82
CA ALA A 85 -19.80 6.05 4.01
C ALA A 85 -20.70 7.28 4.18
N ASN A 86 -20.16 8.49 3.97
CA ASN A 86 -20.94 9.73 4.04
C ASN A 86 -22.03 9.79 2.97
N LYS A 87 -21.70 9.42 1.71
CA LYS A 87 -22.66 9.35 0.61
C LYS A 87 -23.78 8.35 0.92
N LYS A 88 -23.45 7.18 1.45
CA LYS A 88 -24.43 6.17 1.87
C LYS A 88 -25.37 6.72 2.94
N GLN A 89 -24.84 7.41 3.95
CA GLN A 89 -25.64 8.02 5.01
C GLN A 89 -26.58 9.11 4.47
N ALA A 90 -26.10 9.99 3.59
CA ALA A 90 -26.92 11.01 2.95
C ALA A 90 -28.07 10.39 2.14
N ASN A 91 -27.77 9.38 1.32
CA ASN A 91 -28.78 8.68 0.52
C ASN A 91 -29.87 8.02 1.40
N LEU A 92 -29.48 7.40 2.53
CA LEU A 92 -30.43 6.87 3.51
C LEU A 92 -31.30 7.97 4.11
N GLY A 93 -30.70 9.14 4.44
CA GLY A 93 -31.43 10.31 4.92
C GLY A 93 -32.51 10.77 3.93
N TYR A 94 -32.14 10.97 2.66
CA TYR A 94 -33.10 11.35 1.61
C TYR A 94 -34.19 10.29 1.38
N ALA A 95 -33.82 9.01 1.32
CA ALA A 95 -34.80 7.93 1.15
C ALA A 95 -35.80 7.85 2.32
N THR A 96 -35.35 8.10 3.54
CA THR A 96 -36.20 8.13 4.73
C THR A 96 -37.14 9.34 4.71
N ALA A 97 -36.62 10.53 4.40
CA ALA A 97 -37.42 11.74 4.27
C ALA A 97 -38.50 11.62 3.17
N ASN A 98 -38.16 11.03 2.01
CA ASN A 98 -39.09 10.79 0.91
C ASN A 98 -40.15 9.72 1.23
N ARG A 99 -39.88 8.78 2.13
CA ARG A 99 -40.88 7.79 2.59
C ARG A 99 -41.83 8.38 3.64
N GLY A 100 -41.33 9.28 4.50
CA GLY A 100 -42.12 9.93 5.55
C GLY A 100 -43.17 10.93 5.04
N SER A 101 -43.00 11.48 3.83
CA SER A 101 -43.97 12.41 3.23
C SER A 101 -45.26 11.74 2.72
N ASN A 102 -45.28 10.42 2.56
CA ASN A 102 -46.49 9.67 2.20
C ASN A 102 -47.46 9.44 3.38
N PHE A 103 -47.16 9.93 4.58
CA PHE A 103 -48.06 9.80 5.72
C PHE A 103 -49.35 10.63 5.58
N PHE A 104 -49.31 11.72 4.81
CA PHE A 104 -50.46 12.63 4.61
C PHE A 104 -51.20 12.42 3.27
N SER A 105 -50.82 11.44 2.44
CA SER A 105 -51.43 11.24 1.11
C SER A 105 -52.59 10.25 1.07
N LYS A 106 -52.89 9.54 2.18
CA LYS A 106 -54.06 8.68 2.26
C LYS A 106 -55.30 9.54 2.57
N ARG A 107 -56.00 10.01 1.53
CA ARG A 107 -57.37 10.52 1.68
C ARG A 107 -58.24 9.36 2.19
N VAL A 108 -58.84 9.54 3.37
CA VAL A 108 -59.99 8.76 3.84
C VAL A 108 -61.24 9.40 3.25
#